data_AF-A0A6P0Y570-F1
#
_entry.id   AF-A0A6P0Y570-F1
#
_cell.length_a   1.000
_cell.length_b   1.000
_cell.length_c   1.000
_cell.angle_alpha   90.00
_cell.angle_beta   90.00
_cell.angle_gamma   90.00
#
_symmetry.space_group_name_H-M   'P 1'
#
loop_
_entity.id
_entity.type
_entity.pdbx_description
1 polymer ?
#
loop_
_entity_poly.entity_id
_entity_poly.type
_entity_poly.pdbx_seq_one_letter_code
_entity_poly.pdbx_strand_id
1 'polypeptide(L)'
;MTLNNNKIQDVDWSVRYPKNWAEISWKCRESTNFKCCLCGDEATQTHHALYQYRDGRVIADFRGIGSYLFPLCDDCHEIAHHPFNYRKDSKNPVFGNKNSPRFYKLLRDGWLKTRTIQKKFLNVM
;
A
#
# COMPACT_ATOMS: atom_id res chain seq x y z
N MET A 1 -23.82 14.47 -38.91
CA MET A 1 -23.50 14.85 -37.52
C MET A 1 -22.77 13.67 -36.90
N THR A 2 -21.46 13.79 -36.74
CA THR A 2 -20.57 12.71 -36.29
C THR A 2 -20.62 12.63 -34.76
N LEU A 3 -20.98 11.47 -34.22
CA LEU A 3 -20.95 11.19 -32.79
C LEU A 3 -19.48 11.15 -32.33
N ASN A 4 -19.06 12.15 -31.55
CA ASN A 4 -17.79 12.14 -30.84
C ASN A 4 -17.86 11.08 -29.73
N ASN A 5 -17.42 9.86 -30.06
CA ASN A 5 -17.09 8.84 -29.08
C ASN A 5 -15.85 9.29 -28.30
N ASN A 6 -16.05 10.04 -27.22
CA ASN A 6 -15.03 10.27 -26.20
C ASN A 6 -14.67 8.91 -25.57
N LYS A 7 -13.71 8.20 -26.19
CA LYS A 7 -13.02 7.09 -25.55
C LYS A 7 -12.35 7.66 -24.30
N ILE A 8 -12.81 7.22 -23.14
CA ILE A 8 -12.08 7.34 -21.89
C ILE A 8 -10.67 6.79 -22.20
N GLN A 9 -9.65 7.64 -22.12
CA GLN A 9 -8.27 7.19 -22.29
C GLN A 9 -8.03 6.04 -21.31
N ASP A 10 -7.52 4.92 -21.82
CA ASP A 10 -7.08 3.81 -20.99
C ASP A 10 -6.03 4.32 -20.00
N VAL A 11 -6.37 4.30 -18.72
CA VAL A 11 -5.50 4.77 -17.65
C VAL A 11 -4.39 3.74 -17.47
N ASP A 12 -3.14 4.12 -17.72
CA ASP A 12 -1.99 3.26 -17.44
C ASP A 12 -1.73 3.21 -15.93
N TRP A 13 -2.10 2.09 -15.31
CA TRP A 13 -1.88 1.84 -13.89
C TRP A 13 -0.48 1.31 -13.58
N SER A 14 0.26 0.85 -14.60
CA SER A 14 1.56 0.20 -14.42
C SER A 14 2.63 1.17 -13.91
N VAL A 15 2.49 2.46 -14.20
CA VAL A 15 3.38 3.54 -13.74
C VAL A 15 3.48 3.67 -12.22
N ARG A 16 2.57 3.04 -11.47
CA ARG A 16 2.64 2.94 -10.00
C ARG A 16 3.75 2.01 -9.52
N TYR A 17 4.25 1.12 -10.38
CA TYR A 17 5.12 0.02 -10.01
C TYR A 17 6.44 0.11 -10.80
N PRO A 18 7.60 0.27 -10.14
CA PRO A 18 8.88 0.21 -10.83
C PRO A 18 9.21 -1.22 -11.26
N LYS A 19 10.23 -1.36 -12.10
CA LYS A 19 10.72 -2.68 -12.58
C LYS A 19 11.10 -3.64 -11.44
N ASN A 20 11.58 -3.14 -10.31
CA ASN A 20 11.94 -3.93 -9.12
C ASN A 20 10.80 -4.06 -8.10
N TRP A 21 9.54 -3.84 -8.51
CA TRP A 21 8.39 -3.95 -7.60
C TRP A 21 8.30 -5.30 -6.87
N ALA A 22 8.64 -6.40 -7.54
CA ALA A 22 8.63 -7.72 -6.91
C ALA A 22 9.56 -7.80 -5.68
N GLU A 23 10.75 -7.21 -5.78
CA GLU A 23 11.71 -7.15 -4.68
C GLU A 23 11.22 -6.23 -3.56
N ILE A 24 10.70 -5.05 -3.90
CA ILE A 24 10.13 -4.09 -2.93
C ILE A 24 8.96 -4.72 -2.17
N SER A 25 8.06 -5.39 -2.88
CA SER A 25 6.92 -6.08 -2.29
C SER A 25 7.36 -7.21 -1.36
N TRP A 26 8.34 -8.00 -1.79
CA TRP A 26 8.92 -9.04 -0.94
C TRP A 26 9.55 -8.45 0.33
N LYS A 27 10.37 -7.41 0.21
CA LYS A 27 10.99 -6.72 1.36
C LYS A 27 9.95 -6.07 2.28
N CYS A 28 8.84 -5.57 1.73
CA CYS A 28 7.74 -5.04 2.53
C CYS A 28 7.15 -6.13 3.43
N ARG A 29 6.90 -7.33 2.89
CA ARG A 29 6.37 -8.47 3.65
C ARG A 29 7.38 -9.05 4.62
N GLU A 30 8.64 -9.19 4.20
CA GLU A 30 9.76 -9.59 5.06
C GLU A 30 9.91 -8.66 6.27
N SER A 31 9.63 -7.36 6.12
CA SER A 31 9.76 -6.37 7.20
C SER A 31 8.93 -6.67 8.44
N THR A 32 7.94 -7.56 8.33
CA THR A 32 7.04 -8.02 9.38
C THR A 32 7.07 -9.55 9.57
N ASN A 33 8.13 -10.22 9.10
CA ASN A 33 8.20 -11.68 9.05
C ASN A 33 6.98 -12.31 8.36
N PHE A 34 6.55 -11.71 7.24
CA PHE A 34 5.37 -12.13 6.47
C PHE A 34 4.07 -12.14 7.28
N LYS A 35 3.94 -11.25 8.29
CA LYS A 35 2.69 -11.08 9.06
C LYS A 35 1.94 -9.83 8.65
N CYS A 36 0.64 -9.97 8.41
CA CYS A 36 -0.29 -8.89 8.16
C CYS A 36 -0.23 -7.88 9.30
N CYS A 37 -0.03 -6.60 8.97
CA CYS A 37 0.11 -5.57 10.00
C CYS A 37 -1.21 -5.20 10.69
N LEU A 38 -2.36 -5.68 10.21
CA LEU A 38 -3.67 -5.43 10.82
C LEU A 38 -4.15 -6.59 11.70
N CYS A 39 -4.16 -7.83 11.18
CA CYS A 39 -4.69 -8.99 11.90
C CYS A 39 -3.63 -9.96 12.44
N GLY A 40 -2.41 -9.95 11.90
CA GLY A 40 -1.35 -10.90 12.28
C GLY A 40 -1.33 -12.22 11.49
N ASP A 41 -2.24 -12.43 10.54
CA ASP A 41 -2.21 -13.57 9.60
C ASP A 41 -1.05 -13.46 8.62
N GLU A 42 -0.92 -14.41 7.68
CA GLU A 42 0.11 -14.34 6.64
C GLU A 42 -0.12 -13.14 5.71
N ALA A 43 0.91 -12.32 5.52
CA ALA A 43 0.91 -11.26 4.54
C ALA A 43 1.21 -11.83 3.15
N THR A 44 0.19 -11.85 2.29
CA THR A 44 0.27 -12.28 0.90
C THR A 44 0.51 -11.11 -0.05
N GLN A 45 0.18 -9.88 0.38
CA GLN A 45 0.21 -8.70 -0.49
C GLN A 45 0.94 -7.50 0.14
N THR A 46 1.30 -6.55 -0.73
CA THR A 46 1.79 -5.22 -0.34
C THR A 46 0.74 -4.19 -0.73
N HIS A 47 0.22 -3.49 0.27
CA HIS A 47 -0.78 -2.44 0.12
C HIS A 47 -0.14 -1.07 0.01
N HIS A 48 -0.61 -0.27 -0.96
CA HIS A 48 -0.26 1.14 -1.09
C HIS A 48 -1.29 2.03 -0.37
N ALA A 49 -0.85 2.73 0.67
CA ALA A 49 -1.69 3.72 1.32
C ALA A 49 -1.72 5.09 0.61
N LEU A 50 -0.72 5.34 -0.26
CA LEU A 50 -0.57 6.48 -1.15
C LEU A 50 0.39 6.07 -2.28
N TYR A 51 0.28 6.69 -3.47
CA TYR A 51 1.10 6.32 -4.63
C TYR A 51 2.22 7.31 -4.98
N GLN A 52 2.17 8.56 -4.49
CA GLN A 52 3.18 9.58 -4.77
C GLN A 52 3.52 10.44 -3.56
N TYR A 53 4.78 10.84 -3.43
CA TYR A 53 5.24 11.85 -2.50
C TYR A 53 4.68 13.23 -2.87
N ARG A 54 4.80 14.20 -1.96
CA ARG A 54 4.37 15.59 -2.22
C ARG A 54 5.12 16.23 -3.40
N ASP A 55 6.32 15.76 -3.70
CA ASP A 55 7.16 16.22 -4.82
C ASP A 55 6.88 15.47 -6.13
N GLY A 56 5.86 14.59 -6.17
CA GLY A 56 5.44 13.86 -7.37
C GLY A 56 6.20 12.56 -7.64
N ARG A 57 7.20 12.20 -6.83
CA ARG A 57 7.89 10.90 -6.99
C ARG A 57 6.99 9.74 -6.55
N VAL A 58 7.06 8.62 -7.25
CA VAL A 58 6.30 7.39 -6.92
C VAL A 58 6.81 6.77 -5.61
N ILE A 59 5.91 6.32 -4.73
CA ILE A 59 6.25 5.79 -3.40
C ILE A 59 6.58 4.29 -3.42
N ALA A 60 6.37 3.60 -4.53
CA ALA A 60 6.77 2.21 -4.72
C ALA A 60 8.31 2.06 -4.73
N ASP A 61 8.96 2.27 -3.58
CA ASP A 61 10.39 2.15 -3.33
C ASP A 61 10.64 1.62 -1.90
N PHE A 62 11.89 1.32 -1.57
CA PHE A 62 12.25 0.77 -0.25
C PHE A 62 11.98 1.73 0.93
N ARG A 63 11.98 3.05 0.71
CA ARG A 63 11.68 4.06 1.74
C ARG A 63 10.17 4.13 2.04
N GLY A 64 9.35 3.69 1.09
CA GLY A 64 7.92 3.52 1.24
C GLY A 64 7.53 2.44 2.26
N ILE A 65 8.40 1.45 2.53
CA ILE A 65 8.10 0.33 3.44
C ILE A 65 7.81 0.83 4.86
N GLY A 66 6.64 0.43 5.37
CA GLY A 66 6.10 0.85 6.66
C GLY A 66 5.61 2.28 6.71
N SER A 67 5.97 3.13 5.75
CA SER A 67 5.49 4.52 5.67
C SER A 67 4.21 4.59 4.85
N TYR A 68 4.22 4.05 3.64
CA TYR A 68 3.10 4.07 2.71
C TYR A 68 2.87 2.71 2.04
N LEU A 69 3.80 1.78 2.19
CA LEU A 69 3.69 0.39 1.76
C LEU A 69 3.54 -0.50 3.00
N PHE A 70 2.46 -1.27 3.07
CA PHE A 70 2.13 -2.08 4.23
C PHE A 70 1.87 -3.54 3.85
N PRO A 71 2.41 -4.52 4.60
CA PRO A 71 2.17 -5.92 4.34
C PRO A 71 0.83 -6.35 4.93
N LEU A 72 -0.07 -6.86 4.08
CA LEU A 72 -1.43 -7.29 4.46
C LEU A 72 -1.73 -8.68 3.93
N CYS A 73 -2.63 -9.40 4.61
CA CYS A 73 -3.34 -10.53 4.02
C CYS A 73 -4.39 -10.03 3.02
N ASP A 74 -4.96 -10.94 2.23
CA ASP A 74 -5.95 -10.62 1.19
C ASP A 74 -7.18 -9.89 1.80
N ASP A 75 -7.79 -10.44 2.84
CA ASP A 75 -8.97 -9.84 3.50
C ASP A 75 -8.71 -8.42 4.01
N CYS A 76 -7.58 -8.22 4.70
CA CYS A 76 -7.21 -6.91 5.21
C CYS A 76 -6.88 -5.93 4.07
N HIS A 77 -6.39 -6.42 2.95
CA HIS A 77 -6.13 -5.59 1.77
C HIS A 77 -7.43 -5.09 1.13
N GLU A 78 -8.45 -5.95 1.04
CA GLU A 78 -9.78 -5.56 0.58
C GLU A 78 -10.42 -4.52 1.51
N ILE A 79 -10.34 -4.75 2.83
CA ILE A 79 -10.79 -3.78 3.84
C ILE A 79 -10.07 -2.44 3.67
N ALA A 80 -8.76 -2.47 3.36
CA ALA A 80 -7.99 -1.26 3.14
C ALA A 80 -8.45 -0.48 1.90
N HIS A 81 -9.03 -1.14 0.90
CA HIS A 81 -9.63 -0.51 -0.28
C HIS A 81 -11.13 -0.19 -0.14
N HIS A 82 -11.76 -0.53 0.99
CA HIS A 82 -13.16 -0.20 1.25
C HIS A 82 -13.39 1.33 1.20
N PRO A 83 -14.52 1.84 0.65
CA PRO A 83 -14.79 3.27 0.53
C PRO A 83 -14.71 4.09 1.82
N PHE A 84 -14.97 3.49 2.98
CA PHE A 84 -14.77 4.15 4.29
C PHE A 84 -13.29 4.42 4.62
N ASN A 85 -12.40 3.59 4.08
CA ASN A 85 -10.97 3.58 4.38
C ASN A 85 -10.14 4.19 3.24
N TYR A 86 -10.67 4.23 2.02
CA TYR A 86 -9.94 4.58 0.81
C TYR A 86 -10.69 5.60 -0.02
N ARG A 87 -10.00 6.69 -0.39
CA ARG A 87 -10.52 7.78 -1.19
C ARG A 87 -9.96 7.66 -2.60
N LYS A 88 -10.85 7.50 -3.59
CA LYS A 88 -10.51 7.58 -5.00
C LYS A 88 -10.49 9.05 -5.45
N ASP A 89 -9.49 9.43 -6.22
CA ASP A 89 -9.37 10.76 -6.81
C ASP A 89 -9.84 10.71 -8.26
N SER A 90 -10.92 11.43 -8.59
CA SER A 90 -11.46 11.44 -9.96
C SER A 90 -10.64 12.30 -10.93
N LYS A 91 -9.82 13.23 -10.42
CA LYS A 91 -8.98 14.12 -11.23
C LYS A 91 -7.60 13.52 -11.49
N ASN A 92 -7.07 12.78 -10.52
CA ASN A 92 -5.83 12.03 -10.64
C ASN A 92 -6.04 10.58 -10.20
N PRO A 93 -6.74 9.75 -11.01
CA PRO A 93 -7.05 8.38 -10.63
C PRO A 93 -5.78 7.55 -10.39
N VAL A 94 -4.70 7.81 -11.14
CA VAL A 94 -3.43 7.07 -11.05
C VAL A 94 -2.75 7.29 -9.71
N PHE A 95 -2.53 8.55 -9.29
CA PHE A 95 -1.68 8.82 -8.11
C PHE A 95 -2.41 9.47 -6.93
N GLY A 96 -3.61 10.01 -7.15
CA GLY A 96 -4.36 10.75 -6.13
C GLY A 96 -5.09 9.86 -5.12
N ASN A 97 -5.28 8.58 -5.45
CA ASN A 97 -5.91 7.63 -4.56
C ASN A 97 -5.09 7.42 -3.28
N LYS A 98 -5.78 7.34 -2.13
CA LYS A 98 -5.12 7.21 -0.83
C LYS A 98 -6.06 6.70 0.25
N ASN A 99 -5.51 6.12 1.31
CA ASN A 99 -6.28 5.86 2.50
C ASN A 99 -6.67 7.15 3.25
N SER A 100 -7.76 7.06 4.01
CA SER A 100 -8.14 8.10 4.95
C SER A 100 -7.05 8.26 6.01
N PRO A 101 -6.85 9.46 6.59
CA PRO A 101 -5.84 9.67 7.63
C PRO A 101 -6.00 8.72 8.82
N ARG A 102 -7.25 8.40 9.19
CA ARG A 102 -7.57 7.45 10.26
C ARG A 102 -7.07 6.04 9.92
N PHE A 103 -7.36 5.54 8.72
CA PHE A 103 -6.97 4.20 8.34
C PHE A 103 -5.46 4.07 8.08
N TYR A 104 -4.85 5.12 7.50
CA TYR A 104 -3.39 5.23 7.40
C TYR A 104 -2.70 5.10 8.77
N LYS A 105 -3.24 5.76 9.81
CA LYS A 105 -2.72 5.64 11.18
C LYS A 105 -2.79 4.18 11.67
N LEU A 106 -3.90 3.49 11.42
CA LEU A 106 -4.06 2.07 11.80
C LEU A 106 -3.01 1.18 11.13
N LEU A 107 -2.78 1.35 9.82
CA LEU A 107 -1.74 0.63 9.09
C LEU A 107 -0.34 0.86 9.68
N ARG A 108 -0.01 2.12 9.98
CA ARG A 108 1.28 2.51 10.56
C ARG A 108 1.49 1.96 11.96
N ASP A 109 0.50 2.10 12.83
CA ASP A 109 0.55 1.59 14.20
C ASP A 109 0.67 0.07 14.21
N GLY A 110 -0.10 -0.61 13.35
CA GLY A 110 -0.05 -2.04 13.15
C GLY A 110 1.34 -2.52 12.74
N TRP A 111 1.97 -1.87 11.76
CA TRP A 111 3.32 -2.22 11.31
C TRP A 111 4.36 -2.04 12.42
N LEU A 112 4.30 -0.93 13.17
CA LEU A 112 5.19 -0.67 14.30
C LEU A 112 5.05 -1.74 15.40
N LYS A 113 3.80 -2.12 15.72
CA LYS A 113 3.50 -3.16 16.71
C LYS A 113 4.04 -4.52 16.28
N THR A 114 3.77 -4.96 15.05
CA THR A 114 4.25 -6.25 14.52
C THR A 114 5.77 -6.34 14.54
N ARG A 115 6.48 -5.27 14.15
CA ARG A 115 7.96 -5.23 14.20
C ARG A 115 8.52 -5.23 15.61
N THR A 116 7.83 -4.58 16.55
CA THR A 116 8.27 -4.56 17.95
C THR A 116 8.18 -5.95 18.57
N ILE A 117 7.09 -6.68 18.28
CA ILE A 117 6.91 -8.06 18.70
C ILE A 117 8.04 -8.93 18.11
N GLN A 118 8.33 -8.79 16.80
CA GLN A 118 9.42 -9.52 16.15
C GLN A 118 10.77 -9.29 16.83
N LYS A 119 11.14 -8.03 17.11
CA LYS A 119 12.41 -7.71 17.78
C LYS A 119 12.52 -8.32 19.18
N LYS A 120 11.42 -8.37 19.93
CA LYS A 120 11.41 -9.01 21.26
C LYS A 120 11.67 -10.51 21.16
N PHE A 121 11.09 -11.21 20.19
CA PHE A 121 11.34 -12.64 20.00
C PHE A 121 12.79 -12.94 19.58
N LEU A 122 13.39 -12.09 18.74
CA LEU A 122 14.79 -12.26 18.30
C LEU A 122 15.83 -11.97 19.40
N ASN A 123 15.47 -11.19 20.42
CA ASN A 123 16.38 -10.84 21.53
C ASN A 123 16.30 -11.81 22.72
N VAL A 124 15.44 -12.83 22.65
CA VAL A 124 15.22 -13.82 23.73
C VAL A 124 15.75 -15.21 23.34
N MET A 125 16.18 -15.39 22.08
CA MET A 125 16.89 -16.57 21.58
C MET A 125 18.39 -16.26 21.47
#